data_AF-A0A7D5KG84-F1
#
_entry.id   AF-A0A7D5KG84-F1
#
_cell.length_a   1.000
_cell.length_b   1.000
_cell.length_c   1.000
_cell.angle_alpha   90.00
_cell.angle_beta   90.00
_cell.angle_gamma   90.00
#
_symmetry.space_group_name_H-M   'P 1'
#
loop_
_entity.id
_entity.type
_entity.pdbx_description
1 polymer ?
#
loop_
_entity_poly.entity_id
_entity_poly.type
_entity_poly.pdbx_seq_one_letter_code
_entity_poly.pdbx_strand_id
1 'polypeptide(L)'
;MSVRNQHSVSKVGLTVGFLALLGAVLLARQAPATEYELSLYRSTPVAVWGCLALAAATGVGVALTVDRADRGGPNRLRDAGLVLAGAATLAVVAMPLLRGYFFVGAGDSLSHLGWARELASGSLAPVNLLYPGVHTTAVFIGAVTGLPLRIALMLVVLGCYTLVFMLFVPLCVRLLDDSRLALAIGVLAALLLAPVNGISVHITAHPASQAILFFPFLLYLVLRYSTRPWRTRGVGGASRPAADDRVTAVGILLALASSAIVLVHPQQALNVVLFFGAIATVQALYRRRSADHPIATHRPLYAQTALVAVAFLLWAPRFPRVRGAIISTVTSVILEGPSAGTVVADKSVSLVAVGGSLLVVFVKLFLPALVLSIVAGGLLFALFTGRLSDERSDGTSLLTYLAAALVPLFAVFLLLVASSAGDMYFRYQGFIMVPVTILGAVGLARAAHALEGKRARTGVRVGLVVLFLLLLPIGAAAFHSSPHVYKPNQHVPESQADGYAAAFEHREPGTEFRGIRGGPRRYVDLAYGTERARTTLEFPGYREGVGEAVFTRANYTELRDEDYYLSVTDAEYESETRLYDGFRYGEAGFRALETTPGVNRVRANDGFSLYRIDAADR
;
A
#
# COMPACT_ATOMS: atom_id res chain seq x y z
N MET A 1 39.71 16.21 2.61
CA MET A 1 39.12 16.59 3.92
C MET A 1 39.50 15.51 4.94
N SER A 2 40.04 15.85 6.11
CA SER A 2 40.36 14.84 7.13
C SER A 2 39.09 14.10 7.59
N VAL A 3 39.17 12.80 7.89
CA VAL A 3 38.05 11.98 8.40
C VAL A 3 37.37 12.64 9.60
N ARG A 4 38.14 13.32 10.46
CA ARG A 4 37.62 14.08 11.62
C ARG A 4 36.69 15.22 11.19
N ASN A 5 37.03 15.95 10.13
CA ASN A 5 36.19 17.04 9.60
C ASN A 5 34.92 16.50 8.96
N GLN A 6 34.98 15.36 8.25
CA GLN A 6 33.79 14.73 7.66
C GLN A 6 32.79 14.30 8.75
N HIS A 7 33.28 13.70 9.84
CA HIS A 7 32.43 13.35 10.98
C HIS A 7 31.79 14.56 11.66
N SER A 8 32.53 15.65 11.85
CA SER A 8 31.97 16.88 12.42
C SER A 8 30.88 17.47 11.52
N VAL A 9 31.12 17.52 10.21
CA VAL A 9 30.12 17.99 9.23
C VAL A 9 28.89 17.08 9.24
N SER A 10 29.05 15.75 9.25
CA SER A 10 27.90 14.83 9.32
C SER A 10 27.12 14.96 10.63
N LYS A 11 27.78 15.22 11.77
CA LYS A 11 27.09 15.46 13.04
C LYS A 11 26.26 16.73 12.99
N VAL A 12 26.85 17.84 12.53
CA VAL A 12 26.14 19.12 12.38
C VAL A 12 24.98 18.96 11.41
N GLY A 13 25.22 18.33 10.25
CA GLY A 13 24.19 18.01 9.27
C GLY A 13 23.04 17.23 9.88
N LEU A 14 23.31 16.11 10.57
CA LEU A 14 22.28 15.31 11.24
C LEU A 14 21.50 16.12 12.28
N THR A 15 22.16 16.95 13.10
CA THR A 15 21.47 17.83 14.06
C THR A 15 20.50 18.75 13.33
N VAL A 16 20.96 19.42 12.27
CA VAL A 16 20.11 20.29 11.44
C VAL A 16 18.96 19.50 10.81
N GLY A 17 19.23 18.29 10.32
CA GLY A 17 18.22 17.41 9.72
C GLY A 17 17.15 16.96 10.72
N PHE A 18 17.51 16.57 11.93
CA PHE A 18 16.55 16.21 12.98
C PHE A 18 15.75 17.44 13.47
N LEU A 19 16.37 18.61 13.57
CA LEU A 19 15.66 19.86 13.85
C LEU A 19 14.68 20.22 12.73
N ALA A 20 15.06 20.00 11.47
CA ALA A 20 14.18 20.18 10.33
C ALA A 20 12.99 19.20 10.38
N LEU A 21 13.23 17.92 10.69
CA LEU A 21 12.15 16.95 10.88
C LEU A 21 11.19 17.38 12.00
N LEU A 22 11.71 17.82 13.15
CA LEU A 22 10.91 18.35 14.24
C LEU A 22 10.09 19.57 13.79
N GLY A 23 10.73 20.52 13.11
CA GLY A 23 10.07 21.70 12.55
C GLY A 23 8.94 21.33 11.59
N ALA A 24 9.15 20.37 10.68
CA ALA A 24 8.11 19.89 9.77
C ALA A 24 6.89 19.33 10.52
N VAL A 25 7.11 18.52 11.56
CA VAL A 25 6.03 17.94 12.36
C VAL A 25 5.25 19.02 13.11
N LEU A 26 5.94 19.98 13.73
CA LEU A 26 5.31 21.08 14.45
C LEU A 26 4.52 22.01 13.52
N LEU A 27 5.10 22.38 12.37
CA LEU A 27 4.44 23.21 11.37
C LEU A 27 3.20 22.53 10.77
N ALA A 28 3.27 21.22 10.50
CA ALA A 28 2.12 20.47 10.02
C ALA A 28 0.99 20.42 11.06
N ARG A 29 1.34 20.25 12.34
CA ARG A 29 0.39 20.27 13.47
C ARG A 29 -0.26 21.63 13.70
N GLN A 30 0.47 22.71 13.44
CA GLN A 30 -0.04 24.09 13.55
C GLN A 30 -0.91 24.52 12.36
N ALA A 31 -0.97 23.71 11.30
CA ALA A 31 -1.83 23.92 10.14
C ALA A 31 -2.83 22.75 9.97
N PRO A 32 -3.75 22.55 10.93
CA PRO A 32 -4.74 21.47 10.84
C PRO A 32 -5.64 21.64 9.61
N ALA A 33 -6.17 20.55 9.09
CA ALA A 33 -7.15 20.59 8.02
C ALA A 33 -8.55 20.88 8.58
N THR A 34 -9.13 22.02 8.21
CA THR A 34 -10.46 22.45 8.66
C THR A 34 -11.55 22.13 7.64
N GLU A 35 -11.19 22.14 6.35
CA GLU A 35 -12.10 21.91 5.23
C GLU A 35 -11.58 20.77 4.34
N TYR A 36 -12.36 20.42 3.31
CA TYR A 36 -11.90 19.45 2.31
C TYR A 36 -10.65 19.96 1.60
N GLU A 37 -9.65 19.09 1.50
CA GLU A 37 -8.38 19.41 0.86
C GLU A 37 -8.25 18.61 -0.43
N LEU A 38 -8.50 19.23 -1.59
CA LEU A 38 -8.39 18.55 -2.89
C LEU A 38 -6.99 17.93 -3.13
N SER A 39 -5.94 18.55 -2.56
CA SER A 39 -4.57 18.04 -2.60
C SER A 39 -3.87 18.24 -1.25
N LEU A 40 -3.58 17.15 -0.55
CA LEU A 40 -2.79 17.18 0.68
C LEU A 40 -1.44 17.90 0.47
N TYR A 41 -0.79 17.71 -0.68
CA TYR A 41 0.49 18.34 -0.98
C TYR A 41 0.40 19.85 -1.14
N ARG A 42 -0.70 20.34 -1.75
CA ARG A 42 -0.91 21.78 -1.98
C ARG A 42 -1.42 22.49 -0.73
N SER A 43 -2.27 21.83 0.05
CA SER A 43 -2.86 22.42 1.26
C SER A 43 -1.90 22.41 2.44
N THR A 44 -0.85 21.57 2.42
CA THR A 44 0.17 21.55 3.47
C THR A 44 1.19 22.67 3.24
N PRO A 45 1.56 23.48 4.26
CA PRO A 45 2.49 24.59 4.10
C PRO A 45 3.82 24.17 3.44
N VAL A 46 4.30 24.97 2.48
CA VAL A 46 5.53 24.66 1.71
C VAL A 46 6.75 24.48 2.63
N ALA A 47 6.80 25.19 3.75
CA ALA A 47 7.87 25.05 4.75
C ALA A 47 7.97 23.61 5.31
N VAL A 48 6.84 22.89 5.48
CA VAL A 48 6.83 21.49 5.91
C VAL A 48 7.59 20.63 4.90
N TRP A 49 7.31 20.79 3.61
CA TRP A 49 7.98 20.04 2.55
C TRP A 49 9.47 20.39 2.45
N GLY A 50 9.83 21.67 2.59
CA GLY A 50 11.23 22.11 2.62
C GLY A 50 12.02 21.48 3.79
N CYS A 51 11.42 21.45 4.98
CA CYS A 51 12.01 20.82 6.16
C CYS A 51 12.16 19.30 5.99
N LEU A 52 11.14 18.60 5.46
CA LEU A 52 11.22 17.16 5.19
C LEU A 52 12.24 16.83 4.09
N ALA A 53 12.34 17.67 3.05
CA ALA A 53 13.34 17.52 2.00
C ALA A 53 14.76 17.69 2.55
N LEU A 54 15.00 18.66 3.43
CA LEU A 54 16.28 18.85 4.10
C LEU A 54 16.65 17.68 5.01
N ALA A 55 15.68 17.18 5.79
CA ALA A 55 15.85 15.99 6.64
C ALA A 55 16.21 14.75 5.80
N ALA A 56 15.45 14.49 4.73
CA ALA A 56 15.71 13.37 3.83
C ALA A 56 17.06 13.51 3.11
N ALA A 57 17.40 14.70 2.58
CA ALA A 57 18.66 14.96 1.91
C ALA A 57 19.87 14.70 2.80
N THR A 58 19.81 15.21 4.03
CA THR A 58 20.83 14.98 5.05
C THR A 58 20.93 13.49 5.40
N GLY A 59 19.79 12.84 5.67
CA GLY A 59 19.72 11.43 6.05
C GLY A 59 20.31 10.51 4.97
N VAL A 60 19.88 10.67 3.71
CA VAL A 60 20.38 9.93 2.54
C VAL A 60 21.87 10.18 2.33
N GLY A 61 22.29 11.46 2.36
CA GLY A 61 23.69 11.85 2.19
C GLY A 61 24.60 11.18 3.21
N VAL A 62 24.25 11.28 4.50
CA VAL A 62 25.01 10.66 5.59
C VAL A 62 24.98 9.13 5.50
N ALA A 63 23.82 8.54 5.19
CA ALA A 63 23.63 7.09 5.12
C ALA A 63 24.49 6.39 4.06
N LEU A 64 24.81 7.10 2.96
CA LEU A 64 25.56 6.55 1.83
C LEU A 64 27.03 6.96 1.80
N THR A 65 27.40 8.11 2.39
CA THR A 65 28.77 8.66 2.29
C THR A 65 29.63 8.47 3.54
N VAL A 66 29.05 8.24 4.71
CA VAL A 66 29.82 8.01 5.94
C VAL A 66 30.22 6.54 6.05
N ASP A 67 31.48 6.25 5.77
CA ASP A 67 32.10 4.94 6.03
C ASP A 67 33.13 5.04 7.16
N ARG A 68 32.92 4.26 8.23
CA ARG A 68 34.01 3.87 9.14
C ARG A 68 34.62 2.59 8.60
N ALA A 69 35.64 2.74 7.76
CA ALA A 69 36.42 1.60 7.27
C ALA A 69 37.36 1.02 8.34
N ASP A 70 37.88 1.81 9.29
CA ASP A 70 39.11 1.40 10.00
C ASP A 70 38.99 0.96 11.46
N ARG A 71 37.80 0.96 12.07
CA ARG A 71 37.65 0.47 13.45
C ARG A 71 36.31 -0.22 13.58
N GLY A 72 36.30 -1.55 13.75
CA GLY A 72 35.14 -2.45 13.74
C GLY A 72 33.97 -2.18 14.70
N GLY A 73 33.78 -0.94 15.16
CA GLY A 73 32.62 -0.51 15.95
C GLY A 73 31.38 -0.13 15.11
N PRO A 74 30.24 0.08 15.79
CA PRO A 74 28.99 0.52 15.17
C PRO A 74 29.11 1.93 14.56
N ASN A 75 28.56 2.12 13.36
CA ASN A 75 28.55 3.41 12.68
C ASN A 75 27.27 4.19 12.99
N ARG A 76 27.17 4.66 14.24
CA ARG A 76 25.98 5.36 14.77
C ARG A 76 25.53 6.55 13.92
N LEU A 77 26.43 7.21 13.19
CA LEU A 77 26.07 8.33 12.31
C LEU A 77 25.29 7.87 11.08
N ARG A 78 25.71 6.74 10.48
CA ARG A 78 24.99 6.13 9.38
C ARG A 78 23.61 5.67 9.80
N ASP A 79 23.53 5.00 10.94
CA ASP A 79 22.27 4.54 11.52
C ASP A 79 21.33 5.73 11.80
N ALA A 80 21.86 6.81 12.37
CA ALA A 80 21.13 8.06 12.56
C ALA A 80 20.65 8.68 11.24
N GLY A 81 21.46 8.63 10.17
CA GLY A 81 21.06 9.08 8.83
C GLY A 81 19.93 8.24 8.24
N LEU A 82 19.97 6.93 8.42
CA LEU A 82 18.91 6.01 7.99
C LEU A 82 17.61 6.24 8.78
N VAL A 83 17.71 6.41 10.10
CA VAL A 83 16.56 6.76 10.96
C VAL A 83 15.96 8.09 10.54
N LEU A 84 16.80 9.11 10.26
CA LEU A 84 16.33 10.42 9.82
C LEU A 84 15.59 10.35 8.49
N ALA A 85 16.14 9.66 7.48
CA ALA A 85 15.48 9.48 6.19
C ALA A 85 14.15 8.71 6.34
N GLY A 86 14.15 7.62 7.12
CA GLY A 86 12.94 6.83 7.38
C GLY A 86 11.87 7.61 8.12
N ALA A 87 12.24 8.40 9.14
CA ALA A 87 11.32 9.24 9.88
C ALA A 87 10.75 10.37 9.03
N ALA A 88 11.55 10.96 8.13
CA ALA A 88 11.05 11.94 7.16
C ALA A 88 10.01 11.33 6.21
N THR A 89 10.27 10.14 5.65
CA THR A 89 9.29 9.43 4.81
C THR A 89 8.03 9.05 5.59
N LEU A 90 8.17 8.56 6.83
CA LEU A 90 7.03 8.23 7.68
C LEU A 90 6.18 9.47 8.00
N ALA A 91 6.80 10.64 8.19
CA ALA A 91 6.06 11.89 8.38
C ALA A 91 5.22 12.26 7.14
N VAL A 92 5.72 12.00 5.92
CA VAL A 92 4.92 12.18 4.69
C VAL A 92 3.73 11.21 4.65
N VAL A 93 3.95 9.92 4.95
CA VAL A 93 2.88 8.91 4.97
C VAL A 93 1.84 9.24 6.04
N ALA A 94 2.28 9.64 7.24
CA ALA A 94 1.45 9.98 8.38
C ALA A 94 0.91 11.42 8.35
N MET A 95 1.11 12.17 7.26
CA MET A 95 0.67 13.57 7.16
C MET A 95 -0.82 13.77 7.50
N PRO A 96 -1.76 12.90 7.08
CA PRO A 96 -3.16 13.00 7.53
C PRO A 96 -3.33 13.02 9.06
N LEU A 97 -2.55 12.20 9.79
CA LEU A 97 -2.57 12.19 11.27
C LEU A 97 -1.95 13.45 11.86
N LEU A 98 -0.87 13.96 11.24
CA LEU A 98 -0.19 15.19 11.69
C LEU A 98 -1.06 16.43 11.50
N ARG A 99 -1.82 16.50 10.40
CA ARG A 99 -2.74 17.60 10.08
C ARG A 99 -4.14 17.43 10.68
N GLY A 100 -4.35 16.39 11.47
CA GLY A 100 -5.59 16.20 12.22
C GLY A 100 -6.80 15.84 11.35
N TYR A 101 -6.59 15.12 10.24
CA TYR A 101 -7.70 14.62 9.42
C TYR A 101 -8.64 13.77 10.28
N PHE A 102 -9.96 13.96 10.11
CA PHE A 102 -10.95 13.10 10.74
C PHE A 102 -10.80 11.66 10.26
N PHE A 103 -10.70 11.47 8.95
CA PHE A 103 -10.37 10.18 8.35
C PHE A 103 -9.76 10.32 6.94
N VAL A 104 -9.06 9.28 6.47
CA VAL A 104 -8.54 9.19 5.10
C VAL A 104 -9.05 7.92 4.41
N GLY A 105 -9.67 8.11 3.24
CA GLY A 105 -10.31 7.06 2.44
C GLY A 105 -11.83 7.22 2.37
N ALA A 106 -12.32 8.15 1.55
CA ALA A 106 -13.77 8.37 1.35
C ALA A 106 -14.50 7.20 0.65
N GLY A 107 -13.76 6.28 0.02
CA GLY A 107 -14.28 5.08 -0.62
C GLY A 107 -14.49 3.89 0.34
N ASP A 108 -13.93 2.73 -0.03
CA ASP A 108 -14.06 1.47 0.75
C ASP A 108 -13.55 1.59 2.19
N SER A 109 -12.62 2.50 2.48
CA SER A 109 -12.05 2.66 3.82
C SER A 109 -13.08 3.08 4.87
N LEU A 110 -14.11 3.87 4.52
CA LEU A 110 -15.21 4.19 5.44
C LEU A 110 -16.03 2.94 5.80
N SER A 111 -16.24 2.02 4.86
CA SER A 111 -16.84 0.72 5.14
C SER A 111 -15.94 -0.14 6.05
N HIS A 112 -14.62 -0.05 5.90
CA HIS A 112 -13.71 -0.71 6.84
C HIS A 112 -13.80 -0.11 8.25
N LEU A 113 -14.01 1.20 8.39
CA LEU A 113 -14.29 1.80 9.69
C LEU A 113 -15.64 1.32 10.26
N GLY A 114 -16.68 1.19 9.43
CA GLY A 114 -17.97 0.63 9.83
C GLY A 114 -17.86 -0.80 10.37
N TRP A 115 -17.18 -1.72 9.67
CA TRP A 115 -16.91 -3.07 10.19
C TRP A 115 -16.09 -3.06 11.48
N ALA A 116 -15.10 -2.18 11.60
CA ALA A 116 -14.31 -2.06 12.83
C ALA A 116 -15.19 -1.62 14.01
N ARG A 117 -16.17 -0.73 13.80
CA ARG A 117 -17.13 -0.30 14.83
C ARG A 117 -18.01 -1.47 15.28
N GLU A 118 -18.52 -2.28 14.35
CA GLU A 118 -19.35 -3.44 14.66
C GLU A 118 -18.58 -4.53 15.41
N LEU A 119 -17.28 -4.70 15.12
CA LEU A 119 -16.40 -5.57 15.87
C LEU A 119 -16.17 -5.04 17.30
N ALA A 120 -15.96 -3.73 17.44
CA ALA A 120 -15.74 -3.09 18.73
C ALA A 120 -16.99 -3.13 19.64
N SER A 121 -18.19 -3.01 19.07
CA SER A 121 -19.46 -3.13 19.80
C SER A 121 -19.88 -4.57 20.08
N GLY A 122 -19.24 -5.55 19.45
CA GLY A 122 -19.62 -6.97 19.53
C GLY A 122 -20.82 -7.34 18.65
N SER A 123 -21.35 -6.43 17.83
CA SER A 123 -22.47 -6.73 16.92
C SER A 123 -22.05 -7.56 15.70
N LEU A 124 -20.76 -7.59 15.37
CA LEU A 124 -20.18 -8.46 14.35
C LEU A 124 -19.09 -9.35 14.98
N ALA A 125 -19.21 -10.66 14.84
CA ALA A 125 -18.14 -11.58 15.23
C ALA A 125 -16.98 -11.54 14.21
N PRO A 126 -15.71 -11.50 14.64
CA PRO A 126 -14.56 -11.48 13.72
C PRO A 126 -14.54 -12.63 12.71
N VAL A 127 -15.05 -13.80 13.09
CA VAL A 127 -15.11 -15.01 12.24
C VAL A 127 -16.11 -14.91 11.07
N ASN A 128 -17.03 -13.94 11.14
CA ASN A 128 -18.01 -13.67 10.10
C ASN A 128 -17.56 -12.57 9.14
N LEU A 129 -16.40 -11.96 9.38
CA LEU A 129 -15.78 -11.00 8.47
C LEU A 129 -14.72 -11.70 7.62
N LEU A 130 -14.70 -11.42 6.32
CA LEU A 130 -13.78 -12.07 5.36
C LEU A 130 -12.29 -11.87 5.71
N TYR A 131 -11.94 -10.68 6.19
CA TYR A 131 -10.56 -10.26 6.47
C TYR A 131 -10.46 -9.42 7.76
N PRO A 132 -10.68 -10.02 8.94
CA PRO A 132 -10.79 -9.27 10.19
C PRO A 132 -9.47 -8.66 10.67
N GLY A 133 -8.32 -9.11 10.15
CA GLY A 133 -7.01 -8.82 10.75
C GLY A 133 -6.69 -7.34 10.93
N VAL A 134 -6.96 -6.49 9.93
CA VAL A 134 -6.70 -5.05 10.05
C VAL A 134 -7.66 -4.41 11.06
N HIS A 135 -8.93 -4.81 11.03
CA HIS A 135 -9.98 -4.29 11.90
C HIS A 135 -9.76 -4.63 13.35
N THR A 136 -9.50 -5.90 13.67
CA THR A 136 -9.25 -6.36 15.04
C THR A 136 -7.97 -5.75 15.61
N THR A 137 -6.96 -5.53 14.77
CA THR A 137 -5.75 -4.81 15.19
C THR A 137 -6.08 -3.35 15.55
N ALA A 138 -6.91 -2.68 14.76
CA ALA A 138 -7.35 -1.30 15.06
C ALA A 138 -8.19 -1.22 16.34
N VAL A 139 -9.11 -2.18 16.55
CA VAL A 139 -9.90 -2.28 17.79
C VAL A 139 -8.99 -2.50 19.00
N PHE A 140 -8.02 -3.41 18.90
CA PHE A 140 -7.04 -3.66 19.96
C PHE A 140 -6.22 -2.42 20.29
N ILE A 141 -5.67 -1.74 19.28
CA ILE A 141 -4.89 -0.51 19.50
C ILE A 141 -5.76 0.59 20.11
N GLY A 142 -6.98 0.79 19.61
CA GLY A 142 -7.92 1.77 20.17
C GLY A 142 -8.23 1.49 21.64
N ALA A 143 -8.52 0.24 21.98
CA ALA A 143 -8.80 -0.17 23.36
C ALA A 143 -7.60 0.01 24.31
N VAL A 144 -6.38 -0.34 23.87
CA VAL A 144 -5.17 -0.24 24.71
C VAL A 144 -4.70 1.21 24.88
N THR A 145 -4.83 2.03 23.84
CA THR A 145 -4.31 3.41 23.83
C THR A 145 -5.34 4.46 24.25
N GLY A 146 -6.62 4.11 24.29
CA GLY A 146 -7.72 5.06 24.47
C GLY A 146 -7.98 5.96 23.25
N LEU A 147 -7.31 5.73 22.13
CA LEU A 147 -7.51 6.50 20.91
C LEU A 147 -8.88 6.20 20.28
N PRO A 148 -9.55 7.21 19.69
CA PRO A 148 -10.76 6.96 18.90
C PRO A 148 -10.47 5.93 17.80
N LEU A 149 -11.42 5.02 17.57
CA LEU A 149 -11.24 3.89 16.63
C LEU A 149 -10.80 4.34 15.22
N ARG A 150 -11.30 5.50 14.74
CA ARG A 150 -10.89 6.09 13.46
C ARG A 150 -9.40 6.42 13.41
N ILE A 151 -8.86 6.98 14.51
CA ILE A 151 -7.43 7.31 14.65
C ILE A 151 -6.61 6.02 14.79
N ALA A 152 -7.08 5.06 15.58
CA ALA A 152 -6.41 3.77 15.73
C ALA A 152 -6.29 3.03 14.38
N LEU A 153 -7.36 3.02 13.57
CA LEU A 153 -7.34 2.42 12.23
C LEU A 153 -6.36 3.14 11.29
N MET A 154 -6.35 4.47 11.28
CA MET A 154 -5.36 5.24 10.52
C MET A 154 -3.94 4.96 10.98
N LEU A 155 -3.69 4.86 12.30
CA LEU A 155 -2.37 4.56 12.86
C LEU A 155 -1.89 3.16 12.46
N VAL A 156 -2.77 2.15 12.49
CA VAL A 156 -2.47 0.79 12.01
C VAL A 156 -2.01 0.82 10.56
N VAL A 157 -2.76 1.52 9.71
CA VAL A 157 -2.54 1.49 8.26
C VAL A 157 -1.37 2.38 7.83
N LEU A 158 -1.37 3.64 8.24
CA LEU A 158 -0.35 4.63 7.85
C LEU A 158 0.96 4.41 8.60
N GLY A 159 0.89 3.95 9.85
CA GLY A 159 2.05 3.74 10.73
C GLY A 159 2.51 2.29 10.74
N CYS A 160 1.75 1.40 11.38
CA CYS A 160 2.22 0.06 11.73
C CYS A 160 2.61 -0.79 10.50
N TYR A 161 1.73 -0.94 9.51
CA TYR A 161 2.04 -1.74 8.31
C TYR A 161 3.15 -1.11 7.45
N THR A 162 3.18 0.22 7.34
CA THR A 162 4.26 0.95 6.67
C THR A 162 5.61 0.70 7.35
N LEU A 163 5.66 0.75 8.68
CA LEU A 163 6.86 0.46 9.46
C LEU A 163 7.32 -0.99 9.32
N VAL A 164 6.39 -1.95 9.31
CA VAL A 164 6.71 -3.36 9.02
C VAL A 164 7.40 -3.48 7.66
N PHE A 165 6.87 -2.82 6.63
CA PHE A 165 7.49 -2.81 5.31
C PHE A 165 8.89 -2.19 5.32
N MET A 166 9.01 -0.98 5.88
CA MET A 166 10.28 -0.24 5.98
C MET A 166 11.35 -0.98 6.79
N LEU A 167 10.96 -1.79 7.76
CA LEU A 167 11.87 -2.56 8.60
C LEU A 167 12.29 -3.87 7.93
N PHE A 168 11.34 -4.63 7.39
CA PHE A 168 11.64 -6.01 6.97
C PHE A 168 12.19 -6.11 5.54
N VAL A 169 11.99 -5.12 4.67
CA VAL A 169 12.69 -5.06 3.37
C VAL A 169 14.21 -5.00 3.54
N PRO A 170 14.80 -4.04 4.29
CA PRO A 170 16.25 -4.00 4.49
C PRO A 170 16.79 -5.22 5.25
N LEU A 171 16.01 -5.80 6.17
CA LEU A 171 16.39 -7.04 6.83
C LEU A 171 16.44 -8.23 5.86
N CYS A 172 15.52 -8.30 4.88
CA CYS A 172 15.63 -9.27 3.80
C CYS A 172 16.89 -9.02 2.97
N VAL A 173 17.15 -7.77 2.54
CA VAL A 173 18.35 -7.42 1.78
C VAL A 173 19.63 -7.85 2.50
N ARG A 174 19.68 -7.67 3.82
CA ARG A 174 20.81 -8.12 4.65
C ARG A 174 21.04 -9.62 4.68
N LEU A 175 20.01 -10.44 4.47
CA LEU A 175 20.19 -11.90 4.35
C LEU A 175 20.77 -12.31 2.99
N LEU A 176 20.66 -11.46 1.98
CA LEU A 176 21.16 -11.72 0.62
C LEU A 176 22.52 -11.07 0.35
N ASP A 177 22.86 -10.02 1.09
CA ASP A 177 24.11 -9.27 0.96
C ASP A 177 24.54 -8.69 2.32
N ASP A 178 25.67 -9.20 2.84
CA ASP A 178 26.24 -8.84 4.13
C ASP A 178 27.00 -7.49 4.12
N SER A 179 26.99 -6.75 3.02
CA SER A 179 27.58 -5.42 3.01
C SER A 179 26.72 -4.42 3.76
N ARG A 180 27.36 -3.51 4.50
CA ARG A 180 26.63 -2.40 5.14
C ARG A 180 25.98 -1.52 4.08
N LEU A 181 26.59 -1.36 2.90
CA LEU A 181 26.02 -0.62 1.76
C LEU A 181 24.65 -1.18 1.36
N ALA A 182 24.53 -2.50 1.21
CA ALA A 182 23.26 -3.15 0.88
C ALA A 182 22.17 -2.85 1.91
N LEU A 183 22.48 -2.83 3.22
CA LEU A 183 21.51 -2.42 4.24
C LEU A 183 20.95 -1.01 3.99
N ALA A 184 21.81 -0.02 3.75
CA ALA A 184 21.32 1.34 3.51
C ALA A 184 20.53 1.45 2.22
N ILE A 185 21.00 0.85 1.13
CA ILE A 185 20.25 0.82 -0.13
C ILE A 185 18.91 0.11 0.07
N GLY A 186 18.86 -0.96 0.86
CA GLY A 186 17.64 -1.66 1.24
C GLY A 186 16.67 -0.78 2.02
N VAL A 187 17.15 0.03 2.97
CA VAL A 187 16.32 1.01 3.67
C VAL A 187 15.78 2.02 2.68
N LEU A 188 16.65 2.67 1.90
CA LEU A 188 16.25 3.71 0.94
C LEU A 188 15.29 3.19 -0.14
N ALA A 189 15.46 1.95 -0.61
CA ALA A 189 14.54 1.28 -1.51
C ALA A 189 13.17 1.02 -0.84
N ALA A 190 13.16 0.66 0.44
CA ALA A 190 11.92 0.50 1.20
C ALA A 190 11.17 1.83 1.39
N LEU A 191 11.90 2.95 1.53
CA LEU A 191 11.30 4.29 1.64
C LEU A 191 10.56 4.73 0.37
N LEU A 192 10.81 4.09 -0.78
CA LEU A 192 10.06 4.35 -2.02
C LEU A 192 8.64 3.78 -1.99
N LEU A 193 8.34 2.85 -1.08
CA LEU A 193 7.07 2.11 -1.00
C LEU A 193 6.59 1.62 -2.38
N ALA A 194 7.50 1.07 -3.20
CA ALA A 194 7.24 0.69 -4.59
C ALA A 194 6.00 -0.22 -4.85
N PRO A 195 5.51 -1.03 -3.89
CA PRO A 195 4.21 -1.70 -4.02
C PRO A 195 2.99 -0.78 -4.11
N VAL A 196 3.05 0.44 -3.55
CA VAL A 196 1.95 1.41 -3.52
C VAL A 196 1.86 2.09 -4.88
N ASN A 197 0.93 1.61 -5.71
CA ASN A 197 0.74 2.12 -7.08
C ASN A 197 -0.37 3.16 -7.22
N GLY A 198 -1.13 3.44 -6.15
CA GLY A 198 -2.21 4.42 -6.17
C GLY A 198 -3.43 4.02 -7.02
N ILE A 199 -3.42 2.83 -7.64
CA ILE A 199 -4.52 2.31 -8.46
C ILE A 199 -5.30 1.25 -7.68
N SER A 200 -4.61 0.24 -7.15
CA SER A 200 -5.22 -0.87 -6.42
C SER A 200 -4.44 -1.26 -5.17
N VAL A 201 -3.33 -0.58 -4.94
CA VAL A 201 -2.56 -0.65 -3.71
C VAL A 201 -2.41 0.77 -3.19
N HIS A 202 -2.98 0.98 -2.01
CA HIS A 202 -2.95 2.24 -1.28
C HIS A 202 -2.68 2.35 0.22
N ILE A 203 -2.21 3.50 0.66
CA ILE A 203 -1.95 3.76 2.09
C ILE A 203 -3.22 4.28 2.78
N THR A 204 -4.32 3.53 2.64
CA THR A 204 -5.59 3.73 3.36
C THR A 204 -6.13 2.37 3.78
N ALA A 205 -7.18 2.34 4.62
CA ALA A 205 -7.74 1.08 5.08
C ALA A 205 -8.26 0.28 3.87
N HIS A 206 -7.50 -0.75 3.51
CA HIS A 206 -7.68 -1.58 2.33
C HIS A 206 -6.88 -2.87 2.58
N PRO A 207 -7.50 -3.91 3.19
CA PRO A 207 -6.77 -5.04 3.79
C PRO A 207 -5.81 -5.77 2.83
N ALA A 208 -6.09 -5.78 1.52
CA ALA A 208 -5.14 -6.30 0.53
C ALA A 208 -3.81 -5.52 0.51
N SER A 209 -3.85 -4.18 0.62
CA SER A 209 -2.64 -3.35 0.71
C SER A 209 -1.87 -3.61 2.00
N GLN A 210 -2.57 -3.73 3.14
CA GLN A 210 -1.93 -4.06 4.40
C GLN A 210 -1.26 -5.45 4.35
N ALA A 211 -1.90 -6.45 3.74
CA ALA A 211 -1.27 -7.76 3.54
C ALA A 211 -0.02 -7.70 2.64
N ILE A 212 -0.02 -6.87 1.59
CA ILE A 212 1.17 -6.63 0.73
C ILE A 212 2.30 -5.99 1.55
N LEU A 213 2.01 -4.96 2.36
CA LEU A 213 3.01 -4.29 3.21
C LEU A 213 3.50 -5.18 4.38
N PHE A 214 2.71 -6.17 4.78
CA PHE A 214 3.09 -7.20 5.75
C PHE A 214 3.99 -8.29 5.16
N PHE A 215 3.91 -8.55 3.85
CA PHE A 215 4.62 -9.65 3.20
C PHE A 215 6.16 -9.66 3.39
N PRO A 216 6.90 -8.53 3.44
CA PRO A 216 8.33 -8.55 3.73
C PRO A 216 8.68 -9.20 5.08
N PHE A 217 7.81 -9.11 6.09
CA PHE A 217 8.01 -9.78 7.37
C PHE A 217 7.97 -11.31 7.20
N LEU A 218 6.96 -11.82 6.48
CA LEU A 218 6.90 -13.24 6.12
C LEU A 218 8.12 -13.66 5.32
N LEU A 219 8.53 -12.85 4.34
CA LEU A 219 9.68 -13.14 3.51
C LEU A 219 10.96 -13.22 4.34
N TYR A 220 11.16 -12.30 5.27
CA TYR A 220 12.30 -12.35 6.20
C TYR A 220 12.31 -13.65 7.00
N LEU A 221 11.16 -14.06 7.55
CA LEU A 221 11.04 -15.30 8.31
C LEU A 221 11.33 -16.53 7.44
N VAL A 222 10.81 -16.57 6.21
CA VAL A 222 11.05 -17.65 5.25
C VAL A 222 12.53 -17.79 4.89
N LEU A 223 13.17 -16.68 4.53
CA LEU A 223 14.58 -16.65 4.16
C LEU A 223 15.43 -17.09 5.36
N ARG A 224 15.15 -16.55 6.56
CA ARG A 224 15.90 -16.88 7.78
C ARG A 224 15.65 -18.31 8.26
N TYR A 225 14.44 -18.83 8.09
CA TYR A 225 14.10 -20.21 8.42
C TYR A 225 14.82 -21.19 7.49
N SER A 226 14.86 -20.87 6.19
CA SER A 226 15.39 -21.76 5.15
C SER A 226 16.92 -21.91 5.23
N THR A 227 17.64 -20.84 5.56
CA THR A 227 19.13 -20.86 5.63
C THR A 227 19.69 -21.48 6.90
N ARG A 228 18.86 -21.89 7.88
CA ARG A 228 19.36 -22.67 9.02
C ARG A 228 19.66 -24.11 8.57
N PRO A 229 20.89 -24.64 8.78
CA PRO A 229 21.24 -26.00 8.36
C PRO A 229 20.30 -27.03 8.99
N TRP A 230 19.64 -27.84 8.16
CA TRP A 230 18.75 -28.91 8.61
C TRP A 230 19.48 -30.25 8.77
N ARG A 231 20.60 -30.41 8.07
CA ARG A 231 21.49 -31.58 8.12
C ARG A 231 22.90 -31.13 8.44
N THR A 232 23.50 -31.70 9.46
CA THR A 232 24.95 -31.62 9.70
C THR A 232 25.63 -32.74 8.93
N ARG A 233 26.65 -32.43 8.12
CA ARG A 233 27.53 -33.46 7.54
C ARG A 233 28.26 -34.14 8.70
N GLY A 234 27.95 -35.42 8.95
CA GLY A 234 28.74 -36.23 9.87
C GLY A 234 30.09 -36.61 9.27
N VAL A 235 31.09 -36.85 10.12
CA VAL A 235 32.34 -37.49 9.73
C VAL A 235 31.98 -38.87 9.15
N GLY A 236 32.18 -39.07 7.84
CA GLY A 236 31.78 -40.28 7.11
C GLY A 236 30.71 -40.09 6.01
N GLY A 237 30.30 -38.86 5.68
CA GLY A 237 29.45 -38.57 4.51
C GLY A 237 27.95 -38.87 4.68
N ALA A 238 27.57 -39.60 5.73
CA ALA A 238 26.16 -39.83 6.07
C ALA A 238 25.51 -38.54 6.61
N SER A 239 24.54 -38.02 5.87
CA SER A 239 23.76 -36.84 6.24
C SER A 239 22.69 -37.20 7.28
N ARG A 240 22.96 -36.97 8.56
CA ARG A 240 21.96 -37.14 9.63
C ARG A 240 21.13 -35.86 9.79
N PRO A 241 19.80 -35.95 10.01
CA PRO A 241 19.03 -34.81 10.48
C PRO A 241 19.64 -34.32 11.80
N ALA A 242 19.82 -33.01 11.98
CA ALA A 242 20.20 -32.47 13.28
C ALA A 242 19.13 -32.91 14.30
N ALA A 243 19.53 -33.64 15.34
CA ALA A 243 18.64 -34.57 16.05
C ALA A 243 17.50 -33.93 16.88
N ASP A 244 17.44 -32.61 17.08
CA ASP A 244 16.50 -32.03 18.06
C ASP A 244 15.68 -30.79 17.64
N ASP A 245 15.81 -30.23 16.42
CA ASP A 245 15.26 -28.89 16.15
C ASP A 245 14.12 -28.85 15.12
N ARG A 246 13.22 -29.85 15.16
CA ARG A 246 12.05 -29.94 14.24
C ARG A 246 11.09 -28.75 14.37
N VAL A 247 10.99 -28.17 15.56
CA VAL A 247 10.20 -26.97 15.86
C VAL A 247 11.15 -25.89 16.35
N THR A 248 11.30 -24.80 15.59
CA THR A 248 12.09 -23.64 16.00
C THR A 248 11.20 -22.46 16.32
N ALA A 249 11.68 -21.53 17.15
CA ALA A 249 11.00 -20.26 17.39
C ALA A 249 10.68 -19.51 16.08
N VAL A 250 11.62 -19.50 15.12
CA VAL A 250 11.40 -18.90 13.79
C VAL A 250 10.34 -19.66 13.01
N GLY A 251 10.31 -21.00 13.10
CA GLY A 251 9.27 -21.82 12.48
C GLY A 251 7.89 -21.61 13.09
N ILE A 252 7.78 -21.47 14.41
CA ILE A 252 6.52 -21.14 15.10
C ILE A 252 6.05 -19.76 14.67
N LEU A 253 6.94 -18.77 14.69
CA LEU A 253 6.59 -17.40 14.29
C LEU A 253 6.18 -17.33 12.81
N LEU A 254 6.86 -18.08 11.94
CA LEU A 254 6.48 -18.21 10.53
C LEU A 254 5.09 -18.84 10.39
N ALA A 255 4.80 -19.91 11.12
CA ALA A 255 3.47 -20.54 11.08
C ALA A 255 2.38 -19.57 11.55
N LEU A 256 2.59 -18.88 12.67
CA LEU A 256 1.65 -17.87 13.18
C LEU A 256 1.44 -16.72 12.20
N ALA A 257 2.53 -16.17 11.64
CA ALA A 257 2.46 -15.08 10.68
C ALA A 257 1.78 -15.51 9.36
N SER A 258 2.06 -16.74 8.91
CA SER A 258 1.45 -17.32 7.69
C SER A 258 -0.03 -17.63 7.88
N SER A 259 -0.46 -18.03 9.08
CA SER A 259 -1.89 -18.11 9.40
C SER A 259 -2.52 -16.73 9.51
N ALA A 260 -1.83 -15.76 10.12
CA ALA A 260 -2.33 -14.40 10.28
C ALA A 260 -2.60 -13.71 8.93
N ILE A 261 -1.75 -13.89 7.91
CA ILE A 261 -1.98 -13.25 6.60
C ILE A 261 -3.26 -13.72 5.91
N VAL A 262 -3.74 -14.94 6.19
CA VAL A 262 -5.06 -15.42 5.73
C VAL A 262 -6.17 -14.52 6.27
N LEU A 263 -6.07 -14.13 7.54
CA LEU A 263 -7.04 -13.26 8.22
C LEU A 263 -6.86 -11.78 7.85
N VAL A 264 -5.66 -11.36 7.41
CA VAL A 264 -5.44 -10.01 6.87
C VAL A 264 -6.03 -9.90 5.47
N HIS A 265 -5.73 -10.84 4.56
CA HIS A 265 -6.37 -10.89 3.25
C HIS A 265 -6.19 -12.24 2.53
N PRO A 266 -7.27 -13.00 2.26
CA PRO A 266 -7.18 -14.33 1.65
C PRO A 266 -6.53 -14.37 0.27
N GLN A 267 -6.78 -13.38 -0.60
CA GLN A 267 -6.14 -13.33 -1.94
C GLN A 267 -4.61 -13.20 -1.82
N GLN A 268 -4.11 -12.41 -0.85
CA GLN A 268 -2.66 -12.24 -0.69
C GLN A 268 -2.06 -13.46 0.01
N ALA A 269 -2.82 -14.14 0.88
CA ALA A 269 -2.41 -15.44 1.41
C ALA A 269 -2.28 -16.51 0.30
N LEU A 270 -3.15 -16.52 -0.72
CA LEU A 270 -2.97 -17.38 -1.88
C LEU A 270 -1.66 -17.07 -2.63
N ASN A 271 -1.29 -15.80 -2.77
CA ASN A 271 0.00 -15.41 -3.33
C ASN A 271 1.17 -15.94 -2.49
N VAL A 272 1.04 -15.93 -1.15
CA VAL A 272 2.01 -16.56 -0.24
C VAL A 272 2.09 -18.07 -0.44
N VAL A 273 0.95 -18.77 -0.63
CA VAL A 273 0.92 -20.21 -0.93
C VAL A 273 1.70 -20.51 -2.22
N LEU A 274 1.44 -19.76 -3.29
CA LEU A 274 2.16 -19.90 -4.57
C LEU A 274 3.66 -19.65 -4.40
N PHE A 275 4.02 -18.61 -3.67
CA PHE A 275 5.41 -18.24 -3.39
C PHE A 275 6.13 -19.35 -2.60
N PHE A 276 5.52 -19.85 -1.52
CA PHE A 276 6.09 -20.91 -0.69
C PHE A 276 6.17 -22.24 -1.45
N GLY A 277 5.15 -22.55 -2.26
CA GLY A 277 5.10 -23.72 -3.12
C GLY A 277 6.23 -23.75 -4.15
N ALA A 278 6.55 -22.61 -4.76
CA ALA A 278 7.69 -22.50 -5.67
C ALA A 278 9.02 -22.77 -4.97
N ILE A 279 9.27 -22.18 -3.80
CA ILE A 279 10.51 -22.41 -3.04
C ILE A 279 10.62 -23.88 -2.61
N ALA A 280 9.53 -24.45 -2.08
CA ALA A 280 9.47 -25.86 -1.71
C ALA A 280 9.75 -26.77 -2.92
N THR A 281 9.22 -26.45 -4.09
CA THR A 281 9.48 -27.19 -5.34
C THR A 281 10.95 -27.14 -5.71
N VAL A 282 11.60 -25.96 -5.68
CA VAL A 282 13.05 -25.83 -5.92
C VAL A 282 13.84 -26.67 -4.92
N GLN A 283 13.51 -26.60 -3.63
CA GLN A 283 14.16 -27.41 -2.61
C GLN A 283 14.04 -28.92 -2.89
N ALA A 284 12.87 -29.39 -3.33
CA ALA A 284 12.65 -30.80 -3.67
C ALA A 284 13.47 -31.23 -4.89
N LEU A 285 13.52 -30.39 -5.93
CA LEU A 285 14.26 -30.66 -7.15
C LEU A 285 15.78 -30.76 -6.89
N TYR A 286 16.34 -29.81 -6.16
CA TYR A 286 17.77 -29.82 -5.82
C TYR A 286 18.15 -31.01 -4.92
N ARG A 287 17.31 -31.39 -3.96
CA ARG A 287 17.56 -32.60 -3.15
C ARG A 287 17.57 -33.89 -3.98
N ARG A 288 16.77 -33.95 -5.05
CA ARG A 288 16.70 -35.12 -5.93
C ARG A 288 17.83 -35.16 -6.97
N ARG A 289 18.22 -34.01 -7.52
CA ARG A 289 19.16 -33.94 -8.66
C ARG A 289 20.57 -33.50 -8.31
N SER A 290 20.77 -32.79 -7.19
CA SER A 290 22.04 -32.17 -6.83
C SER A 290 22.21 -32.10 -5.32
N ALA A 291 22.41 -33.27 -4.70
CA ALA A 291 22.50 -33.42 -3.24
C ALA A 291 23.64 -32.60 -2.60
N ASP A 292 24.67 -32.26 -3.37
CA ASP A 292 25.82 -31.46 -2.92
C ASP A 292 25.60 -29.94 -2.98
N HIS A 293 24.50 -29.47 -3.57
CA HIS A 293 24.19 -28.04 -3.65
C HIS A 293 23.73 -27.48 -2.29
N PRO A 294 24.09 -26.24 -1.89
CA PRO A 294 23.68 -25.64 -0.60
C PRO A 294 22.17 -25.75 -0.31
N ILE A 295 21.33 -25.45 -1.32
CA ILE A 295 19.86 -25.62 -1.28
C ILE A 295 19.42 -27.00 -0.77
N ALA A 296 20.15 -28.08 -1.06
CA ALA A 296 19.81 -29.42 -0.61
C ALA A 296 20.02 -29.62 0.91
N THR A 297 20.76 -28.74 1.57
CA THR A 297 21.03 -28.76 3.02
C THR A 297 20.14 -27.80 3.82
N HIS A 298 19.51 -26.83 3.14
CA HIS A 298 18.57 -25.86 3.72
C HIS A 298 17.39 -26.55 4.42
N ARG A 299 16.69 -25.82 5.29
CA ARG A 299 15.49 -26.34 5.95
C ARG A 299 14.30 -26.35 4.99
N PRO A 300 13.56 -27.47 4.89
CA PRO A 300 12.45 -27.56 3.95
C PRO A 300 11.25 -26.72 4.38
N LEU A 301 10.60 -26.06 3.41
CA LEU A 301 9.38 -25.29 3.63
C LEU A 301 8.08 -26.10 3.53
N TYR A 302 8.12 -27.40 3.21
CA TYR A 302 6.93 -28.23 2.93
C TYR A 302 5.82 -28.08 3.99
N ALA A 303 6.16 -28.20 5.27
CA ALA A 303 5.20 -28.10 6.36
C ALA A 303 4.59 -26.70 6.48
N GLN A 304 5.39 -25.65 6.28
CA GLN A 304 4.91 -24.27 6.31
C GLN A 304 4.00 -23.98 5.12
N THR A 305 4.37 -24.45 3.92
CA THR A 305 3.54 -24.38 2.71
C THR A 305 2.21 -25.08 2.90
N ALA A 306 2.22 -26.31 3.43
CA ALA A 306 1.01 -27.07 3.71
C ALA A 306 0.13 -26.36 4.75
N LEU A 307 0.72 -25.83 5.82
CA LEU A 307 0.00 -25.11 6.87
C LEU A 307 -0.72 -23.88 6.33
N VAL A 308 -0.06 -23.02 5.55
CA VAL A 308 -0.71 -21.83 4.98
C VAL A 308 -1.77 -22.20 3.94
N ALA A 309 -1.55 -23.26 3.15
CA ALA A 309 -2.54 -23.77 2.21
C ALA A 309 -3.78 -24.31 2.92
N VAL A 310 -3.60 -25.10 3.99
CA VAL A 310 -4.71 -25.63 4.80
C VAL A 310 -5.46 -24.48 5.50
N ALA A 311 -4.76 -23.52 6.11
CA ALA A 311 -5.39 -22.37 6.73
C ALA A 311 -6.22 -21.55 5.71
N PHE A 312 -5.69 -21.34 4.50
CA PHE A 312 -6.43 -20.71 3.40
C PHE A 312 -7.68 -21.51 3.01
N LEU A 313 -7.56 -22.83 2.82
CA LEU A 313 -8.68 -23.70 2.41
C LEU A 313 -9.76 -23.83 3.48
N LEU A 314 -9.40 -23.75 4.76
CA LEU A 314 -10.38 -23.76 5.86
C LEU A 314 -11.12 -22.43 6.00
N TRP A 315 -10.49 -21.31 5.63
CA TRP A 315 -11.04 -19.98 5.81
C TRP A 315 -11.75 -19.42 4.58
N ALA A 316 -11.04 -19.31 3.47
CA ALA A 316 -11.45 -18.52 2.31
C ALA A 316 -12.75 -19.03 1.63
N PRO A 317 -12.95 -20.36 1.45
CA PRO A 317 -14.16 -20.88 0.83
C PRO A 317 -15.46 -20.62 1.60
N ARG A 318 -15.40 -20.24 2.88
CA ARG A 318 -16.61 -19.88 3.66
C ARG A 318 -17.35 -18.69 3.06
N PHE A 319 -16.65 -17.78 2.40
CA PHE A 319 -17.19 -16.50 1.96
C PHE A 319 -17.62 -16.51 0.48
N PRO A 320 -18.89 -16.18 0.16
CA PRO A 320 -19.38 -16.14 -1.22
C PRO A 320 -18.56 -15.24 -2.15
N ARG A 321 -18.07 -14.11 -1.62
CA ARG A 321 -17.25 -13.15 -2.37
C ARG A 321 -15.95 -13.77 -2.92
N VAL A 322 -15.33 -14.68 -2.17
CA VAL A 322 -14.12 -15.38 -2.61
C VAL A 322 -14.46 -16.39 -3.69
N ARG A 323 -15.50 -17.20 -3.47
CA ARG A 323 -15.96 -18.20 -4.45
C ARG A 323 -16.35 -17.52 -5.77
N GLY A 324 -17.10 -16.42 -5.70
CA GLY A 324 -17.50 -15.62 -6.86
C GLY A 324 -16.31 -15.02 -7.61
N ALA A 325 -15.29 -14.52 -6.91
CA ALA A 325 -14.08 -14.00 -7.55
C ALA A 325 -13.29 -15.10 -8.29
N ILE A 326 -13.18 -16.30 -7.71
CA ILE A 326 -12.53 -17.46 -8.35
C ILE A 326 -13.31 -17.86 -9.60
N ILE A 327 -14.64 -18.04 -9.48
CA ILE A 327 -15.50 -18.42 -10.60
C ILE A 327 -15.40 -17.39 -11.72
N SER A 328 -15.56 -16.10 -11.40
CA SER A 328 -15.46 -15.01 -12.38
C SER A 328 -14.11 -14.99 -13.11
N THR A 329 -13.00 -15.21 -12.39
CA THR A 329 -11.68 -15.26 -13.02
C THR A 329 -11.58 -16.45 -13.99
N VAL A 330 -12.05 -17.63 -13.58
CA VAL A 330 -12.02 -18.84 -14.41
C VAL A 330 -12.92 -18.69 -15.62
N THR A 331 -14.14 -18.17 -15.45
CA THR A 331 -15.08 -17.96 -16.56
C THR A 331 -14.55 -16.93 -17.55
N SER A 332 -14.01 -15.80 -17.09
CA SER A 332 -13.47 -14.78 -18.01
C SER A 332 -12.25 -15.27 -18.78
N VAL A 333 -11.37 -16.07 -18.16
CA VAL A 333 -10.23 -16.68 -18.85
C VAL A 333 -10.68 -17.69 -19.92
N ILE A 334 -11.71 -18.50 -19.63
CA ILE A 334 -12.14 -19.60 -20.50
C ILE A 334 -13.08 -19.13 -21.61
N LEU A 335 -14.01 -18.21 -21.31
CA LEU A 335 -15.16 -17.89 -22.17
C LEU A 335 -15.00 -16.57 -22.92
N GLU A 336 -14.34 -15.56 -22.33
CA GLU A 336 -14.38 -14.17 -22.84
C GLU A 336 -13.14 -13.79 -23.64
N GLY A 337 -12.07 -14.59 -23.60
CA GLY A 337 -10.83 -14.31 -24.32
C GLY A 337 -10.07 -13.06 -23.85
N PRO A 338 -8.91 -12.72 -24.44
CA PRO A 338 -8.10 -11.60 -23.99
C PRO A 338 -8.72 -10.24 -24.35
N SER A 339 -9.05 -9.40 -23.35
CA SER A 339 -9.61 -8.06 -23.57
C SER A 339 -8.87 -6.92 -22.85
N ALA A 340 -7.66 -7.18 -22.35
CA ALA A 340 -6.80 -6.22 -21.62
C ALA A 340 -6.71 -4.80 -22.25
N GLY A 341 -6.73 -4.73 -23.58
CA GLY A 341 -6.61 -3.48 -24.33
C GLY A 341 -7.81 -2.53 -24.17
N THR A 342 -9.01 -3.04 -23.93
CA THR A 342 -10.23 -2.22 -23.88
C THR A 342 -10.32 -1.39 -22.60
N VAL A 343 -10.01 -1.97 -21.43
CA VAL A 343 -10.03 -1.24 -20.15
C VAL A 343 -8.98 -0.13 -20.10
N VAL A 344 -7.79 -0.37 -20.66
CA VAL A 344 -6.76 0.66 -20.76
C VAL A 344 -7.18 1.74 -21.76
N ALA A 345 -7.80 1.37 -22.88
CA ALA A 345 -8.34 2.32 -23.84
C ALA A 345 -9.44 3.21 -23.21
N ASP A 346 -10.40 2.65 -22.49
CA ASP A 346 -11.50 3.40 -21.87
C ASP A 346 -10.98 4.41 -20.82
N LYS A 347 -10.02 3.98 -19.99
CA LYS A 347 -9.37 4.88 -19.03
C LYS A 347 -8.53 5.95 -19.72
N SER A 348 -7.92 5.63 -20.87
CA SER A 348 -7.15 6.60 -21.65
C SER A 348 -8.02 7.70 -22.27
N VAL A 349 -9.23 7.38 -22.74
CA VAL A 349 -10.18 8.36 -23.28
C VAL A 349 -10.55 9.38 -22.22
N SER A 350 -10.94 8.92 -21.02
CA SER A 350 -11.29 9.82 -19.91
C SER A 350 -10.10 10.66 -19.46
N LEU A 351 -8.89 10.10 -19.44
CA LEU A 351 -7.68 10.81 -19.05
C LEU A 351 -7.30 11.90 -20.06
N VAL A 352 -7.38 11.60 -21.37
CA VAL A 352 -7.09 12.58 -22.43
C VAL A 352 -8.13 13.70 -22.45
N ALA A 353 -9.40 13.38 -22.19
CA ALA A 353 -10.48 14.37 -22.13
C ALA A 353 -10.25 15.45 -21.07
N VAL A 354 -9.58 15.12 -19.96
CA VAL A 354 -9.19 16.08 -18.91
C VAL A 354 -7.76 16.61 -19.06
N GLY A 355 -7.20 16.55 -20.27
CA GLY A 355 -5.86 17.08 -20.60
C GLY A 355 -4.69 16.24 -20.11
N GLY A 356 -4.92 14.96 -19.78
CA GLY A 356 -3.91 14.05 -19.27
C GLY A 356 -3.19 13.19 -20.31
N SER A 357 -2.11 12.54 -19.88
CA SER A 357 -1.33 11.60 -20.69
C SER A 357 -1.01 10.34 -19.90
N LEU A 358 -1.25 9.18 -20.52
CA LEU A 358 -0.99 7.88 -19.91
C LEU A 358 0.50 7.71 -19.58
N LEU A 359 1.40 8.15 -20.47
CA LEU A 359 2.84 8.08 -20.24
C LEU A 359 3.25 8.95 -19.03
N VAL A 360 2.70 10.16 -18.92
CA VAL A 360 2.99 11.05 -17.80
C VAL A 360 2.51 10.45 -16.48
N VAL A 361 1.28 9.92 -16.44
CA VAL A 361 0.75 9.24 -15.26
C VAL A 361 1.56 7.99 -14.92
N PHE A 362 1.99 7.23 -15.93
CA PHE A 362 2.83 6.06 -15.74
C PHE A 362 4.17 6.44 -15.10
N VAL A 363 4.86 7.47 -15.60
CA VAL A 363 6.11 7.96 -15.02
C VAL A 363 5.90 8.42 -13.58
N LYS A 364 4.84 9.19 -13.32
CA LYS A 364 4.53 9.70 -11.97
C LYS A 364 4.28 8.57 -10.95
N LEU A 365 3.60 7.51 -11.36
CA LEU A 365 3.23 6.40 -10.46
C LEU A 365 4.29 5.30 -10.37
N PHE A 366 5.00 5.01 -11.48
CA PHE A 366 5.78 3.79 -11.60
C PHE A 366 7.28 4.02 -11.84
N LEU A 367 7.78 5.25 -11.99
CA LEU A 367 9.22 5.45 -12.24
C LEU A 367 10.13 4.81 -11.17
N PRO A 368 9.90 4.97 -9.84
CA PRO A 368 10.72 4.28 -8.84
C PRO A 368 10.62 2.76 -8.95
N ALA A 369 9.41 2.23 -9.17
CA ALA A 369 9.18 0.80 -9.35
C ALA A 369 9.86 0.25 -10.63
N LEU A 370 9.88 1.04 -11.70
CA LEU A 370 10.52 0.70 -12.97
C LEU A 370 12.05 0.62 -12.81
N VAL A 371 12.67 1.60 -12.16
CA VAL A 371 14.11 1.58 -11.88
C VAL A 371 14.49 0.34 -11.08
N LEU A 372 13.75 0.04 -10.00
CA LEU A 372 13.98 -1.17 -9.20
C LEU A 372 13.76 -2.46 -10.02
N SER A 373 12.75 -2.49 -10.88
CA SER A 373 12.45 -3.64 -11.74
C SER A 373 13.56 -3.90 -12.76
N ILE A 374 14.10 -2.85 -13.39
CA ILE A 374 15.22 -2.97 -14.34
C ILE A 374 16.45 -3.53 -13.62
N VAL A 375 16.78 -3.00 -12.44
CA VAL A 375 17.93 -3.48 -11.68
C VAL A 375 17.73 -4.92 -11.18
N ALA A 376 16.54 -5.25 -10.68
CA ALA A 376 16.19 -6.61 -10.27
C ALA A 376 16.28 -7.59 -11.47
N GLY A 377 15.76 -7.20 -12.63
CA GLY A 377 15.86 -7.99 -13.86
C GLY A 377 17.29 -8.23 -14.29
N GLY A 378 18.16 -7.21 -14.21
CA GLY A 378 19.60 -7.35 -14.47
C GLY A 378 20.30 -8.30 -13.49
N LEU A 379 19.95 -8.25 -12.20
CA LEU A 379 20.46 -9.18 -11.19
C LEU A 379 20.02 -10.62 -11.47
N LEU A 380 18.74 -10.83 -11.79
CA LEU A 380 18.21 -12.14 -12.14
C LEU A 380 18.83 -12.67 -13.43
N PHE A 381 19.06 -11.83 -14.44
CA PHE A 381 19.76 -12.21 -15.66
C PHE A 381 21.20 -12.65 -15.38
N ALA A 382 21.92 -11.93 -14.50
CA ALA A 382 23.27 -12.32 -14.06
C ALA A 382 23.26 -13.66 -13.30
N LEU A 383 22.23 -13.92 -12.49
CA LEU A 383 22.00 -15.21 -11.83
C LEU A 383 21.79 -16.33 -12.85
N PHE A 384 20.91 -16.15 -13.84
CA PHE A 384 20.61 -17.18 -14.85
C PHE A 384 21.79 -17.47 -15.78
N THR A 385 22.66 -16.50 -16.04
CA THR A 385 23.84 -16.65 -16.89
C THR A 385 25.08 -17.17 -16.15
N GLY A 386 24.96 -17.51 -14.86
CA GLY A 386 26.08 -18.00 -14.04
C GLY A 386 27.18 -16.95 -13.82
N ARG A 387 26.88 -15.66 -14.03
CA ARG A 387 27.86 -14.57 -13.92
C ARG A 387 28.03 -14.06 -12.50
N LEU A 388 27.32 -14.64 -11.54
CA LEU A 388 27.51 -14.36 -10.13
C LEU A 388 28.69 -15.21 -9.64
N SER A 389 29.76 -14.55 -9.20
CA SER A 389 31.04 -15.14 -8.78
C SER A 389 30.98 -16.08 -7.58
N ASP A 390 29.79 -16.37 -7.06
CA ASP A 390 29.53 -17.05 -5.79
C ASP A 390 28.31 -17.97 -5.87
N GLU A 391 28.25 -18.80 -6.93
CA GLU A 391 27.14 -19.71 -7.22
C GLU A 391 26.78 -20.68 -6.07
N ARG A 392 27.71 -20.90 -5.14
CA ARG A 392 27.57 -21.84 -4.01
C ARG A 392 27.37 -21.17 -2.65
N SER A 393 27.11 -19.86 -2.59
CA SER A 393 26.72 -19.21 -1.32
C SER A 393 25.23 -19.35 -0.99
N ASP A 394 24.92 -19.20 0.29
CA ASP A 394 23.54 -19.09 0.78
C ASP A 394 22.82 -17.89 0.14
N GLY A 395 23.51 -16.77 -0.07
CA GLY A 395 22.95 -15.58 -0.72
C GLY A 395 22.48 -15.85 -2.15
N THR A 396 23.27 -16.57 -2.95
CA THR A 396 22.87 -16.99 -4.30
C THR A 396 21.71 -17.98 -4.27
N SER A 397 21.71 -18.91 -3.31
CA SER A 397 20.60 -19.85 -3.10
C SER A 397 19.28 -19.13 -2.75
N LEU A 398 19.34 -18.08 -1.93
CA LEU A 398 18.18 -17.23 -1.63
C LEU A 398 17.71 -16.43 -2.85
N LEU A 399 18.62 -15.94 -3.69
CA LEU A 399 18.26 -15.30 -4.97
C LEU A 399 17.51 -16.28 -5.87
N THR A 400 17.94 -17.55 -5.96
CA THR A 400 17.23 -18.60 -6.70
C THR A 400 15.82 -18.83 -6.17
N TYR A 401 15.62 -18.81 -4.85
CA TYR A 401 14.29 -18.91 -4.26
C TYR A 401 13.38 -17.75 -4.65
N LEU A 402 13.86 -16.50 -4.55
CA LEU A 402 13.09 -15.33 -4.96
C LEU A 402 12.76 -15.37 -6.46
N ALA A 403 13.73 -15.73 -7.29
CA ALA A 403 13.55 -15.85 -8.74
C ALA A 403 12.48 -16.88 -9.10
N ALA A 404 12.56 -18.08 -8.51
CA ALA A 404 11.58 -19.14 -8.76
C ALA A 404 10.19 -18.77 -8.25
N ALA A 405 10.10 -18.11 -7.10
CA ALA A 405 8.83 -17.71 -6.51
C ALA A 405 8.12 -16.57 -7.25
N LEU A 406 8.87 -15.76 -8.03
CA LEU A 406 8.30 -14.77 -8.94
C LEU A 406 7.61 -15.40 -10.16
N VAL A 407 8.02 -16.60 -10.60
CA VAL A 407 7.46 -17.26 -11.81
C VAL A 407 5.94 -17.49 -11.72
N PRO A 408 5.39 -18.20 -10.72
CA PRO A 408 3.94 -18.41 -10.64
C PRO A 408 3.17 -17.11 -10.42
N LEU A 409 3.74 -16.15 -9.67
CA LEU A 409 3.11 -14.85 -9.45
C LEU A 409 3.00 -14.05 -10.75
N PHE A 410 4.06 -14.04 -11.55
CA PHE A 410 4.07 -13.36 -12.84
C PHE A 410 3.14 -14.05 -13.84
N ALA A 411 3.04 -15.39 -13.81
CA ALA A 411 2.08 -16.12 -14.63
C ALA A 411 0.63 -15.74 -14.29
N VAL A 412 0.26 -15.67 -13.01
CA VAL A 412 -1.08 -15.21 -12.60
C VAL A 412 -1.30 -13.73 -12.96
N PHE A 413 -0.28 -12.89 -12.79
CA PHE A 413 -0.36 -11.49 -13.22
C PHE A 413 -0.67 -11.37 -14.71
N LEU A 414 0.06 -12.08 -15.58
CA LEU A 414 -0.18 -12.08 -17.03
C LEU A 414 -1.58 -12.62 -17.37
N LEU A 415 -2.02 -13.67 -16.68
CA LEU A 415 -3.35 -14.24 -16.85
C LEU A 415 -4.45 -13.20 -16.56
N LEU A 416 -4.32 -12.45 -15.47
CA LEU A 416 -5.29 -11.42 -15.07
C LEU A 416 -5.26 -10.19 -15.95
N VAL A 417 -4.08 -9.83 -16.48
CA VAL A 417 -3.98 -8.82 -17.53
C VAL A 417 -4.77 -9.29 -18.73
N ALA A 418 -4.54 -10.52 -19.21
CA ALA A 418 -5.25 -11.07 -20.35
C ALA A 418 -6.77 -11.11 -20.12
N SER A 419 -7.23 -11.56 -18.94
CA SER A 419 -8.66 -11.74 -18.63
C SER A 419 -9.42 -10.44 -18.34
N SER A 420 -8.79 -9.26 -18.46
CA SER A 420 -9.42 -7.97 -18.18
C SER A 420 -10.15 -7.91 -16.83
N ALA A 421 -9.55 -8.52 -15.80
CA ALA A 421 -10.14 -8.62 -14.45
C ALA A 421 -10.09 -7.27 -13.67
N GLY A 422 -10.54 -6.20 -14.32
CA GLY A 422 -10.53 -4.82 -13.82
C GLY A 422 -9.17 -4.44 -13.25
N ASP A 423 -9.17 -3.96 -12.01
CA ASP A 423 -7.98 -3.47 -11.32
C ASP A 423 -7.18 -4.58 -10.59
N MET A 424 -7.57 -5.85 -10.74
CA MET A 424 -6.98 -6.95 -9.97
C MET A 424 -5.50 -7.21 -10.31
N TYR A 425 -5.09 -7.01 -11.56
CA TYR A 425 -3.69 -7.20 -11.97
C TYR A 425 -2.74 -6.18 -11.29
N PHE A 426 -3.20 -4.96 -10.99
CA PHE A 426 -2.40 -3.98 -10.24
C PHE A 426 -2.18 -4.40 -8.78
N ARG A 427 -3.07 -5.21 -8.19
CA ARG A 427 -2.81 -5.80 -6.85
C ARG A 427 -1.70 -6.85 -6.90
N TYR A 428 -1.67 -7.68 -7.95
CA TYR A 428 -0.59 -8.64 -8.16
C TYR A 428 0.74 -7.96 -8.46
N GLN A 429 0.72 -6.90 -9.29
CA GLN A 429 1.88 -6.05 -9.52
C GLN A 429 2.42 -5.50 -8.19
N GLY A 430 1.56 -4.95 -7.33
CA GLY A 430 1.98 -4.50 -6.00
C GLY A 430 2.59 -5.61 -5.13
N PHE A 431 2.01 -6.81 -5.12
CA PHE A 431 2.59 -7.95 -4.39
C PHE A 431 3.96 -8.35 -4.95
N ILE A 432 4.12 -8.43 -6.28
CA ILE A 432 5.38 -8.72 -6.97
C ILE A 432 6.44 -7.65 -6.68
N MET A 433 6.03 -6.38 -6.53
CA MET A 433 6.97 -5.30 -6.23
C MET A 433 7.67 -5.47 -4.88
N VAL A 434 7.14 -6.27 -3.95
CA VAL A 434 7.80 -6.55 -2.66
C VAL A 434 9.15 -7.27 -2.86
N PRO A 435 9.21 -8.50 -3.43
CA PRO A 435 10.48 -9.15 -3.73
C PRO A 435 11.31 -8.39 -4.77
N VAL A 436 10.69 -7.70 -5.74
CA VAL A 436 11.43 -6.85 -6.69
C VAL A 436 12.15 -5.70 -6.00
N THR A 437 11.56 -5.09 -4.96
CA THR A 437 12.23 -4.03 -4.18
C THR A 437 13.49 -4.57 -3.48
N ILE A 438 13.41 -5.78 -2.92
CA ILE A 438 14.55 -6.45 -2.27
C ILE A 438 15.62 -6.79 -3.30
N LEU A 439 15.24 -7.41 -4.42
CA LEU A 439 16.17 -7.76 -5.51
C LEU A 439 16.81 -6.53 -6.15
N GLY A 440 16.04 -5.46 -6.35
CA GLY A 440 16.52 -4.19 -6.89
C GLY A 440 17.54 -3.54 -5.95
N ALA A 441 17.30 -3.58 -4.64
CA ALA A 441 18.27 -3.09 -3.65
C ALA A 441 19.57 -3.92 -3.63
N VAL A 442 19.48 -5.25 -3.66
CA VAL A 442 20.66 -6.14 -3.76
C VAL A 442 21.41 -5.88 -5.07
N GLY A 443 20.69 -5.75 -6.18
CA GLY A 443 21.28 -5.48 -7.49
C GLY A 443 22.00 -4.13 -7.54
N LEU A 444 21.40 -3.07 -6.96
CA LEU A 444 22.02 -1.76 -6.82
C LEU A 444 23.29 -1.83 -5.96
N ALA A 445 23.26 -2.55 -4.84
CA ALA A 445 24.41 -2.72 -3.97
C ALA A 445 25.57 -3.43 -4.67
N ARG A 446 25.30 -4.56 -5.34
CA ARG A 446 26.31 -5.31 -6.10
C ARG A 446 26.85 -4.51 -7.28
N ALA A 447 25.98 -3.78 -8.00
CA ALA A 447 26.41 -2.90 -9.08
C ALA A 447 27.30 -1.75 -8.56
N ALA A 448 26.96 -1.16 -7.42
CA ALA A 448 27.77 -0.14 -6.78
C ALA A 448 29.17 -0.68 -6.41
N HIS A 449 29.26 -1.83 -5.75
CA HIS A 449 30.54 -2.47 -5.42
C HIS A 449 31.39 -2.76 -6.66
N ALA A 450 30.77 -3.29 -7.73
CA ALA A 450 31.46 -3.54 -8.99
C ALA A 450 31.98 -2.25 -9.65
N LEU A 451 31.23 -1.15 -9.55
CA LEU A 451 31.65 0.16 -10.06
C LEU A 451 32.72 0.82 -9.20
N GLU A 452 32.69 0.65 -7.87
CA GLU A 452 33.73 1.16 -6.96
C GLU A 452 35.12 0.54 -7.23
N GLY A 453 35.17 -0.66 -7.79
CA GLY A 453 36.43 -1.28 -8.24
C GLY A 453 36.99 -0.69 -9.55
N LYS A 454 36.17 0.04 -10.32
CA LYS A 454 36.54 0.61 -11.63
C LYS A 454 36.54 2.13 -11.68
N ARG A 455 35.81 2.77 -10.77
CA ARG A 455 35.59 4.22 -10.68
C ARG A 455 35.85 4.70 -9.26
N ALA A 456 36.07 6.00 -9.09
CA ALA A 456 36.24 6.59 -7.77
C ALA A 456 35.00 6.32 -6.88
N ARG A 457 35.21 5.68 -5.72
CA ARG A 457 34.18 5.35 -4.74
C ARG A 457 33.25 6.53 -4.43
N THR A 458 33.83 7.71 -4.21
CA THR A 458 33.07 8.94 -3.94
C THR A 458 32.07 9.26 -5.05
N GLY A 459 32.45 9.09 -6.32
CA GLY A 459 31.57 9.32 -7.46
C GLY A 459 30.38 8.35 -7.49
N VAL A 460 30.61 7.07 -7.19
CA VAL A 460 29.54 6.07 -7.10
C VAL A 460 28.57 6.41 -5.96
N ARG A 461 29.09 6.77 -4.77
CA ARG A 461 28.25 7.15 -3.62
C ARG A 461 27.44 8.41 -3.88
N VAL A 462 28.03 9.44 -4.49
CA VAL A 462 27.31 10.66 -4.91
C VAL A 462 26.23 10.32 -5.93
N GLY A 463 26.51 9.44 -6.90
CA GLY A 463 25.51 8.97 -7.86
C GLY A 463 24.32 8.29 -7.19
N LEU A 464 24.55 7.44 -6.18
CA LEU A 464 23.49 6.83 -5.39
C LEU A 464 22.69 7.86 -4.58
N VAL A 465 23.35 8.85 -3.98
CA VAL A 465 22.67 9.95 -3.28
C VAL A 465 21.74 10.67 -4.24
N VAL A 466 22.25 11.12 -5.40
CA VAL A 466 21.44 11.81 -6.41
C VAL A 466 20.28 10.94 -6.87
N LEU A 467 20.51 9.65 -7.15
CA LEU A 467 19.46 8.71 -7.54
C LEU A 467 18.32 8.69 -6.52
N PHE A 468 18.62 8.50 -5.22
CA PHE A 468 17.58 8.43 -4.20
C PHE A 468 16.93 9.79 -3.93
N LEU A 469 17.66 10.90 -4.02
CA LEU A 469 17.08 12.24 -3.89
C LEU A 469 16.13 12.60 -5.04
N LEU A 470 16.29 11.98 -6.21
CA LEU A 470 15.33 12.10 -7.32
C LEU A 470 14.15 11.15 -7.16
N LEU A 471 14.38 9.91 -6.75
CA LEU A 471 13.31 8.90 -6.66
C LEU A 471 12.39 9.09 -5.46
N LEU A 472 12.90 9.54 -4.30
CA LEU A 472 12.10 9.68 -3.08
C LEU A 472 10.94 10.67 -3.23
N PRO A 473 11.10 11.89 -3.78
CA PRO A 473 9.97 12.79 -4.00
C PRO A 473 8.92 12.23 -4.97
N ILE A 474 9.37 11.51 -6.02
CA ILE A 474 8.47 10.89 -7.00
C ILE A 474 7.66 9.77 -6.36
N GLY A 475 8.31 8.89 -5.59
CA GLY A 475 7.61 7.86 -4.82
C GLY A 475 6.66 8.46 -3.79
N ALA A 476 7.10 9.49 -3.08
CA ALA A 476 6.30 10.20 -2.08
C ALA A 476 5.04 10.82 -2.67
N ALA A 477 5.09 11.35 -3.89
CA ALA A 477 3.92 11.91 -4.57
C ALA A 477 2.79 10.88 -4.82
N ALA A 478 3.13 9.58 -4.88
CA ALA A 478 2.18 8.49 -5.07
C ALA A 478 1.55 7.97 -3.76
N PHE A 479 2.02 8.44 -2.59
CA PHE A 479 1.52 7.99 -1.30
C PHE A 479 0.05 8.41 -1.13
N HIS A 480 -0.23 9.70 -1.21
CA HIS A 480 -1.59 10.23 -1.12
C HIS A 480 -2.12 10.60 -2.51
N SER A 481 -3.38 10.25 -2.78
CA SER A 481 -4.04 10.65 -4.03
C SER A 481 -4.13 12.18 -4.11
N SER A 482 -3.89 12.72 -5.31
CA SER A 482 -3.92 14.16 -5.55
C SER A 482 -4.08 14.47 -7.05
N PRO A 483 -4.43 15.71 -7.41
CA PRO A 483 -4.54 16.17 -8.79
C PRO A 483 -3.30 15.87 -9.64
N HIS A 484 -2.13 15.68 -9.01
CA HIS A 484 -0.90 15.27 -9.69
C HIS A 484 -1.09 14.00 -10.56
N VAL A 485 -1.97 13.09 -10.14
CA VAL A 485 -2.30 11.84 -10.84
C VAL A 485 -3.78 11.76 -11.22
N TYR A 486 -4.43 12.91 -11.43
CA TYR A 486 -5.84 13.02 -11.85
C TYR A 486 -6.84 12.35 -10.90
N LYS A 487 -6.53 12.35 -9.60
CA LYS A 487 -7.40 11.82 -8.54
C LYS A 487 -7.61 12.85 -7.44
N PRO A 488 -8.81 12.96 -6.88
CA PRO A 488 -9.00 13.76 -5.69
C PRO A 488 -8.27 13.12 -4.50
N ASN A 489 -7.86 13.96 -3.55
CA ASN A 489 -7.46 13.47 -2.23
C ASN A 489 -8.62 12.70 -1.59
N GLN A 490 -8.28 11.79 -0.70
CA GLN A 490 -9.24 10.95 0.01
C GLN A 490 -9.56 11.50 1.41
N HIS A 491 -9.40 12.81 1.62
CA HIS A 491 -9.73 13.46 2.88
C HIS A 491 -11.25 13.35 3.13
N VAL A 492 -11.64 12.87 4.30
CA VAL A 492 -13.00 12.95 4.81
C VAL A 492 -13.00 13.99 5.93
N PRO A 493 -13.50 15.22 5.70
CA PRO A 493 -13.66 16.23 6.74
C PRO A 493 -14.64 15.79 7.81
N GLU A 494 -14.45 16.28 9.05
CA GLU A 494 -15.37 16.03 10.16
C GLU A 494 -16.75 16.62 9.85
N SER A 495 -16.79 17.85 9.36
CA SER A 495 -18.03 18.55 9.02
C SER A 495 -18.87 17.83 7.96
N GLN A 496 -18.23 17.19 6.97
CA GLN A 496 -18.90 16.33 6.00
C GLN A 496 -19.48 15.07 6.66
N ALA A 497 -18.72 14.40 7.53
CA ALA A 497 -19.18 13.22 8.24
C ALA A 497 -20.36 13.54 9.18
N ASP A 498 -20.30 14.67 9.87
CA ASP A 498 -21.35 15.18 10.76
C ASP A 498 -22.59 15.60 9.96
N GLY A 499 -22.42 16.24 8.81
CA GLY A 499 -23.51 16.61 7.90
C GLY A 499 -24.34 15.40 7.48
N TYR A 500 -23.67 14.33 7.04
CA TYR A 500 -24.33 13.06 6.73
C TYR A 500 -24.97 12.42 7.96
N ALA A 501 -24.27 12.35 9.10
CA ALA A 501 -24.80 11.74 10.31
C ALA A 501 -26.11 12.43 10.75
N ALA A 502 -26.09 13.76 10.78
CA ALA A 502 -27.25 14.55 11.16
C ALA A 502 -28.39 14.42 10.12
N ALA A 503 -28.06 14.41 8.83
CA ALA A 503 -29.03 14.19 7.76
C ALA A 503 -29.73 12.83 7.89
N PHE A 504 -29.00 11.77 8.23
CA PHE A 504 -29.60 10.46 8.44
C PHE A 504 -30.48 10.42 9.69
N GLU A 505 -30.09 11.08 10.79
CA GLU A 505 -30.86 11.11 12.03
C GLU A 505 -32.21 11.81 11.88
N HIS A 506 -32.26 12.89 11.09
CA HIS A 506 -33.44 13.76 10.96
C HIS A 506 -34.21 13.56 9.64
N ARG A 507 -33.95 12.46 8.93
CA ARG A 507 -34.62 12.18 7.65
C ARG A 507 -36.07 11.78 7.84
N GLU A 508 -36.89 12.08 6.84
CA GLU A 508 -38.18 11.44 6.69
C GLU A 508 -38.01 9.93 6.39
N PRO A 509 -38.74 9.03 7.07
CA PRO A 509 -38.67 7.60 6.81
C PRO A 509 -39.11 7.24 5.38
N GLY A 510 -38.36 6.36 4.72
CA GLY A 510 -38.68 5.87 3.37
C GLY A 510 -38.18 6.75 2.22
N THR A 511 -37.88 8.03 2.47
CA THR A 511 -37.36 8.96 1.46
C THR A 511 -35.95 8.56 1.00
N GLU A 512 -35.77 8.43 -0.32
CA GLU A 512 -34.48 8.05 -0.90
C GLU A 512 -33.41 9.11 -0.71
N PHE A 513 -32.17 8.69 -0.45
CA PHE A 513 -31.01 9.57 -0.56
C PHE A 513 -30.25 9.31 -1.84
N ARG A 514 -29.84 10.39 -2.51
CA ARG A 514 -28.96 10.35 -3.67
C ARG A 514 -27.77 11.25 -3.46
N GLY A 515 -26.65 10.88 -4.08
CA GLY A 515 -25.52 11.78 -4.27
C GLY A 515 -25.29 12.06 -5.75
N ILE A 516 -24.24 12.81 -6.06
CA ILE A 516 -23.95 13.21 -7.44
C ILE A 516 -23.53 12.00 -8.28
N ARG A 517 -22.46 11.32 -7.86
CA ARG A 517 -21.91 10.14 -8.55
C ARG A 517 -22.53 8.81 -8.08
N GLY A 518 -23.24 8.82 -6.96
CA GLY A 518 -23.81 7.64 -6.33
C GLY A 518 -24.34 7.96 -4.94
N GLY A 519 -25.03 6.99 -4.34
CA GLY A 519 -25.72 7.18 -3.07
C GLY A 519 -24.79 7.27 -1.85
N PRO A 520 -25.34 7.56 -0.66
CA PRO A 520 -24.58 7.85 0.55
C PRO A 520 -23.93 6.61 1.21
N ARG A 521 -23.87 5.45 0.53
CA ARG A 521 -23.48 4.14 1.10
C ARG A 521 -22.30 4.16 2.06
N ARG A 522 -21.25 4.93 1.77
CA ARG A 522 -20.01 4.94 2.57
C ARG A 522 -20.21 5.63 3.91
N TYR A 523 -21.04 6.67 3.94
CA TYR A 523 -21.42 7.37 5.15
C TYR A 523 -22.50 6.59 5.92
N VAL A 524 -23.41 5.89 5.23
CA VAL A 524 -24.34 4.94 5.86
C VAL A 524 -23.57 3.80 6.56
N ASP A 525 -22.58 3.21 5.87
CA ASP A 525 -21.68 2.19 6.41
C ASP A 525 -20.93 2.68 7.67
N LEU A 526 -20.48 3.94 7.65
CA LEU A 526 -19.81 4.59 8.79
C LEU A 526 -20.78 4.79 9.97
N ALA A 527 -22.00 5.25 9.70
CA ALA A 527 -22.97 5.63 10.72
C ALA A 527 -23.62 4.42 11.40
N TYR A 528 -24.03 3.42 10.61
CA TYR A 528 -24.86 2.31 11.08
C TYR A 528 -24.12 0.97 11.22
N GLY A 529 -22.86 0.89 10.79
CA GLY A 529 -22.13 -0.36 10.66
C GLY A 529 -22.33 -0.97 9.27
N THR A 530 -21.27 -1.57 8.73
CA THR A 530 -21.24 -1.98 7.31
C THR A 530 -21.97 -3.29 7.08
N GLU A 531 -21.87 -4.25 7.99
CA GLU A 531 -22.61 -5.50 7.87
C GLU A 531 -24.11 -5.23 7.99
N ARG A 532 -24.52 -4.49 9.03
CA ARG A 532 -25.92 -4.09 9.21
C ARG A 532 -26.46 -3.32 8.01
N ALA A 533 -25.75 -2.29 7.55
CA ALA A 533 -26.17 -1.46 6.43
C ALA A 533 -26.45 -2.27 5.15
N ARG A 534 -25.68 -3.34 4.91
CA ARG A 534 -25.74 -4.13 3.67
C ARG A 534 -26.71 -5.29 3.71
N THR A 535 -27.08 -5.76 4.88
CA THR A 535 -27.84 -7.00 5.05
C THR A 535 -29.22 -6.83 5.65
N THR A 536 -29.43 -5.76 6.45
CA THR A 536 -30.65 -5.63 7.27
C THR A 536 -31.25 -4.22 7.29
N LEU A 537 -30.45 -3.16 7.09
CA LEU A 537 -30.95 -1.79 7.22
C LEU A 537 -31.84 -1.34 6.06
N GLU A 538 -31.62 -1.86 4.85
CA GLU A 538 -32.32 -1.48 3.62
C GLU A 538 -32.43 0.05 3.44
N PHE A 539 -31.29 0.75 3.53
CA PHE A 539 -31.30 2.22 3.49
C PHE A 539 -31.78 2.76 2.11
N PRO A 540 -32.83 3.59 2.04
CA PRO A 540 -33.37 4.10 0.77
C PRO A 540 -32.34 4.88 -0.04
N GLY A 541 -32.17 4.54 -1.32
CA GLY A 541 -31.19 5.18 -2.21
C GLY A 541 -29.72 4.88 -1.87
N TYR A 542 -29.42 3.85 -1.06
CA TYR A 542 -28.07 3.52 -0.58
C TYR A 542 -26.94 3.66 -1.63
N ARG A 543 -27.18 3.28 -2.91
CA ARG A 543 -26.19 3.37 -4.00
C ARG A 543 -26.55 4.35 -5.10
N GLU A 544 -27.69 5.01 -5.00
CA GLU A 544 -28.29 5.73 -6.12
C GLU A 544 -27.70 7.12 -6.33
N GLY A 545 -27.30 7.42 -7.57
CA GLY A 545 -26.88 8.75 -7.98
C GLY A 545 -28.00 9.47 -8.74
N VAL A 546 -27.85 10.77 -8.94
CA VAL A 546 -28.74 11.53 -9.85
C VAL A 546 -28.41 11.30 -11.32
N GLY A 547 -27.17 10.95 -11.63
CA GLY A 547 -26.71 10.71 -12.99
C GLY A 547 -26.38 11.99 -13.76
N GLU A 548 -25.49 11.86 -14.74
CA GLU A 548 -24.88 12.99 -15.45
C GLU A 548 -25.89 13.83 -16.25
N ALA A 549 -26.75 13.19 -17.03
CA ALA A 549 -27.68 13.88 -17.91
C ALA A 549 -28.73 14.70 -17.15
N VAL A 550 -29.18 14.20 -16.00
CA VAL A 550 -30.16 14.85 -15.12
C VAL A 550 -29.53 16.09 -14.48
N PHE A 551 -28.31 15.94 -13.95
CA PHE A 551 -27.58 17.03 -13.32
C PHE A 551 -27.25 18.16 -14.29
N THR A 552 -26.77 17.82 -15.49
CA THR A 552 -26.39 18.82 -16.51
C THR A 552 -27.59 19.59 -17.05
N ARG A 553 -28.77 18.95 -17.17
CA ARG A 553 -30.00 19.62 -17.62
C ARG A 553 -30.78 20.29 -16.48
N ALA A 554 -30.28 20.20 -15.24
CA ALA A 554 -30.98 20.65 -14.04
C ALA A 554 -32.40 20.07 -13.90
N ASN A 555 -32.63 18.86 -14.40
CA ASN A 555 -33.94 18.23 -14.44
C ASN A 555 -34.19 17.32 -13.22
N TYR A 556 -33.96 17.87 -12.02
CA TYR A 556 -33.94 17.10 -10.78
C TYR A 556 -35.32 16.53 -10.41
N THR A 557 -36.39 17.29 -10.65
CA THR A 557 -37.77 16.98 -10.23
C THR A 557 -38.44 15.89 -11.07
N GLU A 558 -38.02 15.69 -12.33
CA GLU A 558 -38.54 14.63 -13.20
C GLU A 558 -37.83 13.28 -13.02
N LEU A 559 -36.79 13.21 -12.17
CA LEU A 559 -36.03 11.98 -11.96
C LEU A 559 -36.87 10.88 -11.30
N ARG A 560 -37.80 11.26 -10.41
CA ARG A 560 -38.62 10.35 -9.62
C ARG A 560 -40.03 10.89 -9.50
N ASP A 561 -40.96 9.96 -9.32
CA ASP A 561 -42.37 10.25 -9.05
C ASP A 561 -42.63 10.51 -7.55
N GLU A 562 -41.59 10.45 -6.73
CA GLU A 562 -41.60 10.64 -5.27
C GLU A 562 -40.47 11.57 -4.86
N ASP A 563 -40.66 12.29 -3.76
CA ASP A 563 -39.64 13.16 -3.19
C ASP A 563 -38.38 12.39 -2.82
N TYR A 564 -37.22 13.03 -2.95
CA TYR A 564 -35.95 12.45 -2.53
C TYR A 564 -34.98 13.50 -2.02
N TYR A 565 -33.99 13.05 -1.25
CA TYR A 565 -32.88 13.87 -0.81
C TYR A 565 -31.71 13.78 -1.78
N LEU A 566 -31.09 14.92 -2.08
CA LEU A 566 -29.83 15.01 -2.80
C LEU A 566 -28.77 15.62 -1.88
N SER A 567 -27.77 14.83 -1.52
CA SER A 567 -26.60 15.30 -0.79
C SER A 567 -25.50 15.77 -1.74
N VAL A 568 -24.94 16.93 -1.44
CA VAL A 568 -23.81 17.53 -2.16
C VAL A 568 -22.72 17.90 -1.16
N THR A 569 -21.47 17.62 -1.52
CA THR A 569 -20.32 17.85 -0.64
C THR A 569 -19.27 18.70 -1.34
N ASP A 570 -18.47 19.44 -0.56
CA ASP A 570 -17.34 20.22 -1.12
C ASP A 570 -16.34 19.30 -1.81
N ALA A 571 -16.16 18.09 -1.29
CA ALA A 571 -15.32 17.07 -1.91
C ALA A 571 -15.76 16.76 -3.35
N GLU A 572 -17.06 16.63 -3.59
CA GLU A 572 -17.61 16.44 -4.92
C GLU A 572 -17.50 17.71 -5.76
N TYR A 573 -17.91 18.87 -5.23
CA TYR A 573 -17.82 20.14 -5.95
C TYR A 573 -16.40 20.43 -6.44
N GLU A 574 -15.40 20.36 -5.55
CA GLU A 574 -13.99 20.58 -5.87
C GLU A 574 -13.46 19.56 -6.89
N SER A 575 -13.84 18.28 -6.74
CA SER A 575 -13.39 17.23 -7.65
C SER A 575 -13.98 17.40 -9.05
N GLU A 576 -15.28 17.65 -9.15
CA GLU A 576 -15.95 17.74 -10.45
C GLU A 576 -15.62 19.05 -11.16
N THR A 577 -15.62 20.18 -10.45
CA THR A 577 -15.44 21.50 -11.09
C THR A 577 -13.97 21.88 -11.27
N ARG A 578 -13.10 21.60 -10.28
CA ARG A 578 -11.70 22.05 -10.34
C ARG A 578 -10.74 21.00 -10.86
N LEU A 579 -10.90 19.73 -10.48
CA LEU A 579 -10.02 18.65 -10.94
C LEU A 579 -10.43 18.12 -12.31
N TYR A 580 -11.72 17.90 -12.52
CA TYR A 580 -12.25 17.34 -13.77
C TYR A 580 -12.81 18.38 -14.74
N ASP A 581 -12.69 19.67 -14.42
CA ASP A 581 -13.12 20.78 -15.28
C ASP A 581 -14.57 20.66 -15.77
N GLY A 582 -15.46 20.19 -14.89
CA GLY A 582 -16.87 19.97 -15.20
C GLY A 582 -17.15 18.87 -16.21
N PHE A 583 -16.19 17.98 -16.51
CA PHE A 583 -16.30 16.98 -17.58
C PHE A 583 -17.59 16.14 -17.53
N ARG A 584 -18.07 15.80 -16.32
CA ARG A 584 -19.36 15.12 -16.13
C ARG A 584 -20.36 16.00 -15.40
N TYR A 585 -19.95 16.60 -14.29
CA TYR A 585 -20.82 17.40 -13.44
C TYR A 585 -20.30 18.84 -13.41
N GLY A 586 -20.86 19.67 -14.30
CA GLY A 586 -20.43 21.05 -14.48
C GLY A 586 -20.94 21.99 -13.38
N GLU A 587 -20.27 23.14 -13.23
CA GLU A 587 -20.61 24.16 -12.24
C GLU A 587 -22.06 24.68 -12.39
N ALA A 588 -22.58 24.74 -13.61
CA ALA A 588 -23.96 25.13 -13.88
C ALA A 588 -24.99 24.25 -13.17
N GLY A 589 -24.76 22.93 -13.10
CA GLY A 589 -25.65 22.02 -12.38
C GLY A 589 -25.65 22.28 -10.87
N PHE A 590 -24.47 22.53 -10.29
CA PHE A 590 -24.37 22.92 -8.88
C PHE A 590 -25.09 24.23 -8.58
N ARG A 591 -24.94 25.25 -9.43
CA ARG A 591 -25.66 26.52 -9.27
C ARG A 591 -27.17 26.36 -9.44
N ALA A 592 -27.60 25.47 -10.34
CA ALA A 592 -29.02 25.21 -10.57
C ALA A 592 -29.72 24.61 -9.33
N LEU A 593 -29.01 23.91 -8.45
CA LEU A 593 -29.59 23.43 -7.18
C LEU A 593 -30.08 24.57 -6.27
N GLU A 594 -29.59 25.79 -6.46
CA GLU A 594 -30.03 26.95 -5.67
C GLU A 594 -31.19 27.71 -6.31
N THR A 595 -31.47 27.46 -7.60
CA THR A 595 -32.43 28.27 -8.38
C THR A 595 -33.56 27.47 -9.00
N THR A 596 -33.42 26.14 -9.13
CA THR A 596 -34.45 25.28 -9.72
C THR A 596 -35.67 25.18 -8.79
N PRO A 597 -36.89 25.50 -9.27
CA PRO A 597 -38.11 25.29 -8.51
C PRO A 597 -38.30 23.81 -8.11
N GLY A 598 -38.79 23.57 -6.89
CA GLY A 598 -38.92 22.21 -6.33
C GLY A 598 -37.61 21.63 -5.78
N VAL A 599 -36.52 22.41 -5.78
CA VAL A 599 -35.24 22.04 -5.14
C VAL A 599 -35.04 22.88 -3.89
N ASN A 600 -35.31 22.29 -2.72
CA ASN A 600 -35.30 22.99 -1.44
C ASN A 600 -34.08 22.59 -0.62
N ARG A 601 -33.19 23.54 -0.30
CA ARG A 601 -32.09 23.27 0.63
C ARG A 601 -32.62 23.13 2.05
N VAL A 602 -32.64 21.91 2.57
CA VAL A 602 -33.19 21.58 3.90
C VAL A 602 -32.12 21.51 4.99
N ARG A 603 -30.85 21.32 4.62
CA ARG A 603 -29.73 21.37 5.55
C ARG A 603 -28.46 21.86 4.88
N ALA A 604 -27.64 22.58 5.62
CA ALA A 604 -26.29 22.93 5.20
C ALA A 604 -25.39 23.09 6.44
N ASN A 605 -24.13 22.72 6.28
CA ASN A 605 -23.02 23.06 7.17
C ASN A 605 -21.74 23.20 6.32
N ASP A 606 -20.60 23.43 6.97
CA ASP A 606 -19.32 23.56 6.27
C ASP A 606 -18.99 22.26 5.52
N GLY A 607 -19.04 22.28 4.20
CA GLY A 607 -18.68 21.14 3.36
C GLY A 607 -19.76 20.08 3.09
N PHE A 608 -21.00 20.29 3.54
CA PHE A 608 -22.13 19.44 3.16
C PHE A 608 -23.44 20.23 3.05
N SER A 609 -24.19 19.95 1.99
CA SER A 609 -25.54 20.47 1.76
C SER A 609 -26.49 19.33 1.41
N LEU A 610 -27.70 19.40 1.97
CA LEU A 610 -28.79 18.47 1.68
C LEU A 610 -29.95 19.26 1.07
N TYR A 611 -30.37 18.80 -0.10
CA TYR A 611 -31.54 19.31 -0.80
C TYR A 611 -32.65 18.26 -0.73
N ARG A 612 -33.89 18.69 -0.50
CA ARG A 612 -35.10 17.91 -0.75
C ARG A 612 -35.61 18.31 -2.13
N ILE A 613 -35.75 17.33 -3.00
CA ILE A 613 -36.30 17.50 -4.34
C ILE A 613 -37.75 17.04 -4.29
N ASP A 614 -38.66 17.95 -4.56
CA ASP A 614 -40.09 17.65 -4.63
C ASP A 614 -40.38 16.94 -5.97
N ALA A 615 -41.22 15.91 -5.94
CA ALA A 615 -41.71 15.29 -7.16
C ALA A 615 -42.48 16.33 -8.00
N ALA A 616 -42.39 16.25 -9.33
CA ALA A 616 -43.17 17.13 -10.19
C ALA A 616 -44.68 16.94 -9.92
N ASP A 617 -45.39 18.03 -9.63
CA ASP A 617 -46.86 18.04 -9.61
C ASP A 617 -47.37 17.55 -10.98
N ARG A 618 -47.96 16.35 -11.02
CA ARG A 618 -48.56 15.77 -12.23
C ARG A 618 -50.04 16.12 -12.37
#